data_AF-A0A7V2VM57-F1
#
_entry.id   AF-A0A7V2VM57-F1
#
_cell.length_a   1.000
_cell.length_b   1.000
_cell.length_c   1.000
_cell.angle_alpha   90.00
_cell.angle_beta   90.00
_cell.angle_gamma   90.00
#
_symmetry.space_group_name_H-M   'P 1'
#
loop_
_entity.id
_entity.type
_entity.pdbx_description
1 polymer ?
#
loop_
_entity_poly.entity_id
_entity_poly.type
_entity_poly.pdbx_seq_one_letter_code
_entity_poly.pdbx_strand_id
1 'polypeptide(L)'
;MEKIFGKPFQPRKIIDNPSDESLREWALQHGGVITEFGNLSVVTQVRNRMAKLTEVIMGDPDPEDLELIDNVLDYCKSKEIIQLDRTMCMTPGFRRNCRLYVTAEYARLPLMWGNTLFPPMDGEPDFISLAVPEWPDKKVLVFPEMGLTIVLGSDYKGEQKKAMLRQVMYWAKTQGNLGLHAAGKILRVKRDNQLKDFGFLLFGLSATGKTTLSCHSHWLKSPETVVIRQDDVVILRRDGSAVGTEDSYYIKTEGLEPSSQPLLYAAALSPRAILENVLVNPATGKVDFFDSTITSNGRAMVKRKDIAFTDGQIDIPKVDFILFITRRHDIVPPVVRLSREWAAVAFMLGESVETSAGDPTQAGKALRVVGTNPFIVGSHAEEGNMFLSILQENLDIQCFTLNTGHVGGMDRGQKITVRDSVKIIEMIAKDRITWRRDDFWGYDVPLAIPDVELDRFEPKNYYSDEQIEQLSYDLKMERLNWLAQFPSLKPEILNVLKQ
;
A
#
# COMPACT_ATOMS: atom_id res chain seq x y z
N MET A 1 -10.53 5.48 33.67
CA MET A 1 -10.59 6.78 32.96
C MET A 1 -9.48 6.76 31.94
N GLU A 2 -9.84 6.81 30.67
CA GLU A 2 -8.89 6.68 29.58
C GLU A 2 -7.95 7.88 29.55
N LYS A 3 -6.71 7.62 29.16
CA LYS A 3 -5.66 8.63 29.07
C LYS A 3 -5.25 8.79 27.62
N ILE A 4 -5.24 10.01 27.12
CA ILE A 4 -4.57 10.36 25.87
C ILE A 4 -3.31 11.12 26.26
N PHE A 5 -2.17 10.65 25.76
CA PHE A 5 -0.88 11.23 26.09
C PHE A 5 -0.61 11.32 27.61
N GLY A 6 -1.01 10.29 28.36
CA GLY A 6 -0.89 10.24 29.84
C GLY A 6 -1.85 11.15 30.62
N LYS A 7 -2.61 12.01 29.93
CA LYS A 7 -3.56 12.97 30.51
C LYS A 7 -5.00 12.43 30.47
N PRO A 8 -5.86 12.73 31.46
CA PRO A 8 -7.26 12.29 31.44
C PRO A 8 -7.99 12.79 30.19
N PHE A 9 -8.60 11.89 29.42
CA PHE A 9 -9.46 12.25 28.30
C PHE A 9 -10.92 12.30 28.76
N GLN A 10 -11.49 13.51 28.80
CA GLN A 10 -12.83 13.76 29.37
C GLN A 10 -13.69 14.60 28.42
N PRO A 11 -14.08 14.07 27.25
CA PRO A 11 -14.98 14.79 26.36
C PRO A 11 -16.35 14.98 27.01
N ARG A 12 -17.17 15.90 26.46
CA ARG A 12 -18.53 16.17 26.97
C ARG A 12 -19.37 14.89 27.04
N LYS A 13 -19.22 14.05 26.01
CA LYS A 13 -19.90 12.76 25.88
C LYS A 13 -19.10 11.85 24.96
N ILE A 14 -18.99 10.58 25.34
CA ILE A 14 -18.51 9.51 24.45
C ILE A 14 -19.72 8.77 23.89
N ILE A 15 -19.78 8.66 22.57
CA ILE A 15 -20.68 7.78 21.84
C ILE A 15 -19.89 6.50 21.57
N ASP A 16 -20.11 5.49 22.41
CA ASP A 16 -19.32 4.26 22.41
C ASP A 16 -19.83 3.26 21.35
N ASN A 17 -18.94 2.89 20.43
CA ASN A 17 -19.13 1.87 19.40
C ASN A 17 -20.50 1.92 18.70
N PRO A 18 -20.89 3.07 18.11
CA PRO A 18 -22.17 3.17 17.39
C PRO A 18 -22.23 2.18 16.22
N SER A 19 -23.45 1.77 15.88
CA SER A 19 -23.69 0.85 14.77
C SER A 19 -23.32 1.48 13.42
N ASP A 20 -22.97 0.64 12.45
CA ASP A 20 -22.72 1.08 11.06
C ASP A 20 -23.94 1.78 10.44
N GLU A 21 -25.17 1.40 10.84
CA GLU A 21 -26.42 2.05 10.41
C GLU A 21 -26.50 3.48 10.94
N SER A 22 -26.30 3.68 12.24
CA SER A 22 -26.29 5.01 12.87
C SER A 22 -25.19 5.91 12.26
N LEU A 23 -23.99 5.37 12.09
CA LEU A 23 -22.88 6.10 11.47
C LEU A 23 -23.18 6.49 10.02
N ARG A 24 -23.86 5.62 9.26
CA ARG A 24 -24.29 5.89 7.89
C ARG A 24 -25.36 6.97 7.83
N GLU A 25 -26.36 6.93 8.71
CA GLU A 25 -27.39 7.97 8.82
C GLU A 25 -26.78 9.32 9.16
N TRP A 26 -25.87 9.38 10.13
CA TRP A 26 -25.18 10.62 10.47
C TRP A 26 -24.30 11.12 9.33
N ALA A 27 -23.62 10.23 8.60
CA ALA A 27 -22.87 10.63 7.41
C ALA A 27 -23.77 11.25 6.33
N LEU A 28 -24.99 10.73 6.13
CA LEU A 28 -25.98 11.31 5.22
C LEU A 28 -26.47 12.68 5.69
N GLN A 29 -26.72 12.85 6.99
CA GLN A 29 -27.10 14.14 7.58
C GLN A 29 -26.01 15.21 7.41
N HIS A 30 -24.75 14.80 7.28
CA HIS A 30 -23.59 15.67 7.09
C HIS A 30 -23.07 15.69 5.64
N GLY A 31 -23.98 15.61 4.67
CA GLY A 31 -23.68 15.87 3.25
C GLY A 31 -23.27 14.63 2.43
N GLY A 32 -23.44 13.43 2.98
CA GLY A 32 -23.33 12.20 2.21
C GLY A 32 -24.44 12.07 1.16
N VAL A 33 -24.13 11.42 0.03
CA VAL A 33 -25.06 11.21 -1.08
C VAL A 33 -25.16 9.71 -1.36
N ILE A 34 -26.37 9.21 -1.61
CA ILE A 34 -26.57 7.84 -2.10
C ILE A 34 -26.42 7.82 -3.62
N THR A 35 -25.60 6.90 -4.12
CA THR A 35 -25.36 6.73 -5.55
C THR A 35 -26.46 5.90 -6.22
N GLU A 36 -26.42 5.82 -7.55
CA GLU A 36 -27.28 4.94 -8.36
C GLU A 36 -27.13 3.45 -8.01
N PHE A 37 -26.04 3.08 -7.32
CA PHE A 37 -25.78 1.72 -6.85
C PHE A 37 -26.22 1.47 -5.40
N GLY A 38 -26.84 2.46 -4.75
CA GLY A 38 -27.28 2.37 -3.35
C GLY A 38 -26.15 2.49 -2.32
N ASN A 39 -24.92 2.74 -2.76
CA ASN A 39 -23.78 2.95 -1.87
C ASN A 39 -23.63 4.42 -1.47
N LEU A 40 -22.87 4.67 -0.40
CA LEU A 40 -22.68 6.02 0.13
C LEU A 40 -21.49 6.68 -0.55
N SER A 41 -21.63 7.94 -0.95
CA SER A 41 -20.53 8.81 -1.37
C SER A 41 -20.39 9.98 -0.41
N VAL A 42 -19.15 10.33 -0.05
CA VAL A 42 -18.82 11.47 0.80
C VAL A 42 -17.72 12.32 0.16
N VAL A 43 -17.71 13.61 0.51
CA VAL A 43 -16.79 14.61 -0.03
C VAL A 43 -16.07 15.25 1.15
N THR A 44 -14.75 15.09 1.24
CA THR A 44 -13.92 15.57 2.35
C THR A 44 -13.30 16.94 2.09
N GLN A 45 -13.01 17.77 3.10
CA GLN A 45 -12.29 19.03 2.86
C GLN A 45 -10.83 18.78 2.45
N VAL A 46 -10.19 17.79 3.06
CA VAL A 46 -8.83 17.36 2.72
C VAL A 46 -8.89 16.14 1.81
N ARG A 47 -8.21 16.16 0.66
CA ARG A 47 -8.35 15.12 -0.39
C ARG A 47 -7.22 14.08 -0.43
N ASN A 48 -6.17 14.29 0.36
CA ASN A 48 -4.97 13.47 0.38
C ASN A 48 -4.28 13.58 1.74
N ARG A 49 -3.28 12.72 1.97
CA ARG A 49 -2.49 12.78 3.20
C ARG A 49 -1.72 14.11 3.31
N MET A 50 -1.61 14.62 4.53
CA MET A 50 -0.83 15.78 4.93
C MET A 50 0.59 15.36 5.28
N ALA A 51 1.27 14.68 4.35
CA ALA A 51 2.57 14.05 4.61
C ALA A 51 3.64 15.06 5.09
N LYS A 52 3.63 16.29 4.55
CA LYS A 52 4.54 17.37 4.97
C LYS A 52 4.22 17.97 6.35
N LEU A 53 3.02 17.69 6.87
CA LEU A 53 2.53 18.15 8.18
C LEU A 53 2.42 16.99 9.17
N THR A 54 3.02 15.84 8.82
CA THR A 54 3.09 14.67 9.67
C THR A 54 4.44 14.63 10.37
N GLU A 55 4.39 14.67 11.69
CA GLU A 55 5.56 14.65 12.55
C GLU A 55 5.59 13.34 13.34
N VAL A 56 6.72 12.65 13.29
CA VAL A 56 6.95 11.41 14.03
C VAL A 56 7.88 11.71 15.19
N ILE A 57 7.34 11.64 16.40
CA ILE A 57 8.01 12.03 17.63
C ILE A 57 8.46 10.76 18.34
N MET A 58 9.78 10.60 18.44
CA MET A 58 10.45 9.55 19.20
C MET A 58 10.98 10.18 20.49
N GLY A 59 10.54 9.72 21.65
CA GLY A 59 10.80 10.38 22.93
C GLY A 59 9.84 11.54 23.25
N ASP A 60 10.37 12.59 23.88
CA ASP A 60 9.57 13.72 24.38
C ASP A 60 9.23 14.72 23.26
N PRO A 61 7.97 15.16 23.14
CA PRO A 61 7.59 16.23 22.21
C PRO A 61 8.11 17.60 22.65
N ASP A 62 8.23 18.49 21.67
CA ASP A 62 8.59 19.89 21.89
C ASP A 62 7.50 20.62 22.70
N PRO A 63 7.84 21.72 23.42
CA PRO A 63 6.87 22.46 24.23
C PRO A 63 5.63 22.94 23.47
N GLU A 64 5.80 23.35 22.21
CA GLU A 64 4.68 23.80 21.35
C GLU A 64 3.69 22.66 21.08
N ASP A 65 4.18 21.43 20.89
CA ASP A 65 3.34 20.27 20.70
C ASP A 65 2.62 19.83 21.97
N LEU A 66 3.28 19.94 23.12
CA LEU A 66 2.63 19.71 24.42
C LEU A 66 1.47 20.68 24.66
N GLU A 67 1.70 21.97 24.38
CA GLU A 67 0.67 23.00 24.50
C GLU A 67 -0.48 22.76 23.50
N LEU A 68 -0.15 22.41 22.25
CA LEU A 68 -1.15 22.05 21.25
C LEU A 68 -2.01 20.86 21.70
N ILE A 69 -1.38 19.80 22.22
CA ILE A 69 -2.10 18.64 22.75
C ILE A 69 -3.02 19.05 23.91
N ASP A 70 -2.55 19.88 24.83
CA ASP A 70 -3.39 20.38 25.94
C ASP A 70 -4.60 21.15 25.45
N ASN A 71 -4.40 22.06 24.50
CA ASN A 71 -5.48 22.83 23.89
C ASN A 71 -6.50 21.94 23.18
N VAL A 72 -6.04 20.91 22.46
CA VAL A 72 -6.91 19.94 21.78
C VAL A 72 -7.72 19.12 22.78
N LEU A 73 -7.09 18.62 23.85
CA LEU A 73 -7.78 17.85 24.89
C LEU A 73 -8.78 18.70 25.66
N ASP A 74 -8.46 19.98 25.94
CA ASP A 74 -9.39 20.92 26.55
C ASP A 74 -10.59 21.21 25.65
N TYR A 75 -10.35 21.46 24.36
CA TYR A 75 -11.40 21.63 23.37
C TYR A 75 -12.36 20.44 23.32
N CYS A 76 -11.83 19.21 23.39
CA CYS A 76 -12.64 17.99 23.39
C CYS A 76 -13.62 17.92 24.58
N LYS A 77 -13.35 18.58 25.71
CA LYS A 77 -14.28 18.63 26.87
C LYS A 77 -15.63 19.24 26.52
N SER A 78 -15.71 20.05 25.47
CA SER A 78 -16.97 20.64 24.98
C SER A 78 -17.68 19.80 23.91
N LYS A 79 -17.03 18.74 23.40
CA LYS A 79 -17.44 17.99 22.21
C LYS A 79 -18.04 16.63 22.53
N GLU A 80 -19.00 16.23 21.70
CA GLU A 80 -19.38 14.82 21.60
C GLU A 80 -18.37 14.10 20.72
N ILE A 81 -17.82 12.99 21.22
CA ILE A 81 -16.79 12.20 20.56
C ILE A 81 -17.35 10.80 20.29
N ILE A 82 -17.24 10.32 19.07
CA ILE A 82 -17.44 8.90 18.75
C ILE A 82 -16.16 8.15 19.12
N GLN A 83 -16.31 7.10 19.92
CA GLN A 83 -15.28 6.08 20.11
C GLN A 83 -15.66 4.86 19.26
N LEU A 84 -14.72 4.39 18.45
CA LEU A 84 -14.90 3.16 17.68
C LEU A 84 -13.71 2.22 17.90
N ASP A 85 -14.02 1.02 18.39
CA ASP A 85 -13.05 -0.03 18.61
C ASP A 85 -13.09 -1.05 17.48
N ARG A 86 -11.92 -1.45 17.01
CA ARG A 86 -11.73 -2.45 15.97
C ARG A 86 -10.48 -3.26 16.26
N THR A 87 -10.32 -4.35 15.53
CA THR A 87 -9.13 -5.19 15.61
C THR A 87 -8.40 -5.19 14.27
N MET A 88 -7.07 -5.14 14.31
CA MET A 88 -6.17 -5.36 13.20
C MET A 88 -5.42 -6.67 13.37
N CYS A 89 -5.15 -7.36 12.26
CA CYS A 89 -4.52 -8.68 12.22
C CYS A 89 -5.34 -9.75 12.97
N MET A 90 -5.45 -10.94 12.39
CA MET A 90 -6.19 -12.05 13.02
C MET A 90 -5.29 -13.20 13.48
N THR A 91 -4.03 -13.22 13.02
CA THR A 91 -3.03 -14.19 13.47
C THR A 91 -2.77 -14.02 14.99
N PRO A 92 -2.83 -15.11 15.78
CA PRO A 92 -2.47 -15.09 17.20
C PRO A 92 -1.08 -14.50 17.45
N GLY A 93 -0.94 -13.64 18.47
CA GLY A 93 0.30 -12.90 18.77
C GLY A 93 0.52 -11.62 17.95
N PHE A 94 -0.17 -11.47 16.82
CA PHE A 94 -0.12 -10.26 15.97
C PHE A 94 -1.36 -9.38 16.05
N ARG A 95 -2.45 -9.92 16.61
CA ARG A 95 -3.71 -9.18 16.84
C ARG A 95 -3.46 -7.87 17.59
N ARG A 96 -3.98 -6.76 17.08
CA ARG A 96 -3.91 -5.45 17.74
C ARG A 96 -5.29 -4.83 17.89
N ASN A 97 -5.63 -4.41 19.09
CA ASN A 97 -6.83 -3.64 19.39
C ASN A 97 -6.57 -2.18 19.02
N CYS A 98 -7.46 -1.59 18.24
CA CYS A 98 -7.34 -0.25 17.73
C CYS A 98 -8.55 0.57 18.11
N ARG A 99 -8.32 1.79 18.61
CA ARG A 99 -9.37 2.73 18.98
C ARG A 99 -9.26 4.02 18.20
N LEU A 100 -10.37 4.43 17.59
CA LEU A 100 -10.52 5.72 16.95
C LEU A 100 -11.46 6.60 17.78
N TYR A 101 -10.97 7.78 18.18
CA TYR A 101 -11.80 8.88 18.65
C TYR A 101 -11.96 9.90 17.53
N VAL A 102 -13.19 10.35 17.29
CA VAL A 102 -13.48 11.44 16.36
C VAL A 102 -14.59 12.34 16.88
N THR A 103 -14.57 13.63 16.57
CA THR A 103 -15.72 14.51 16.80
C THR A 103 -16.96 14.00 16.04
N ALA A 104 -18.13 14.00 16.72
CA ALA A 104 -19.31 13.28 16.25
C ALA A 104 -19.87 13.74 14.89
N GLU A 105 -19.63 15.01 14.51
CA GLU A 105 -19.99 15.60 13.20
C GLU A 105 -19.30 14.88 12.01
N TYR A 106 -18.24 14.12 12.28
CA TYR A 106 -17.44 13.44 11.26
C TYR A 106 -17.65 11.91 11.27
N ALA A 107 -18.87 11.45 11.55
CA ALA A 107 -19.26 10.03 11.59
C ALA A 107 -18.86 9.19 10.35
N ARG A 108 -18.67 9.83 9.19
CA ARG A 108 -18.12 9.18 7.98
C ARG A 108 -16.74 8.55 8.18
N LEU A 109 -15.89 9.14 9.04
CA LEU A 109 -14.55 8.63 9.32
C LEU A 109 -14.61 7.26 10.04
N PRO A 110 -15.25 7.12 11.21
CA PRO A 110 -15.39 5.83 11.89
C PRO A 110 -16.20 4.84 11.06
N LEU A 111 -17.17 5.30 10.25
CA LEU A 111 -17.86 4.41 9.31
C LEU A 111 -16.88 3.76 8.33
N MET A 112 -16.10 4.57 7.60
CA MET A 112 -15.18 4.07 6.57
C MET A 112 -13.96 3.36 7.17
N TRP A 113 -13.33 3.91 8.20
CA TRP A 113 -12.20 3.30 8.90
C TRP A 113 -12.62 2.01 9.60
N GLY A 114 -13.73 2.04 10.34
CA GLY A 114 -14.25 0.88 11.05
C GLY A 114 -14.65 -0.26 10.14
N ASN A 115 -15.13 0.04 8.94
CA ASN A 115 -15.41 -0.95 7.91
C ASN A 115 -14.16 -1.50 7.22
N THR A 116 -12.98 -0.92 7.46
CA THR A 116 -11.70 -1.42 6.92
C THR A 116 -11.13 -2.59 7.74
N LEU A 117 -11.45 -2.60 9.04
CA LEU A 117 -10.87 -3.49 10.04
C LEU A 117 -11.85 -4.57 10.50
N PHE A 118 -11.38 -5.44 11.39
CA PHE A 118 -12.18 -6.50 11.99
C PHE A 118 -13.03 -5.98 13.15
N PRO A 119 -14.15 -6.66 13.49
CA PRO A 119 -14.92 -6.35 14.69
C PRO A 119 -14.02 -6.28 15.94
N PRO A 120 -14.36 -5.44 16.94
CA PRO A 120 -13.59 -5.34 18.16
C PRO A 120 -13.55 -6.67 18.91
N MET A 121 -12.48 -6.86 19.66
CA MET A 121 -12.31 -7.96 20.61
C MET A 121 -11.99 -7.38 21.99
N ASP A 122 -12.19 -8.18 23.02
CA ASP A 122 -11.94 -7.77 24.41
C ASP A 122 -10.48 -7.33 24.62
N GLY A 123 -10.31 -6.33 25.48
CA GLY A 123 -9.01 -5.80 25.88
C GLY A 123 -8.87 -4.30 25.69
N GLU A 124 -7.82 -3.73 26.27
CA GLU A 124 -7.44 -2.33 26.05
C GLU A 124 -6.89 -2.12 24.63
N PRO A 125 -6.98 -0.90 24.07
CA PRO A 125 -6.41 -0.60 22.77
C PRO A 125 -4.88 -0.61 22.82
N ASP A 126 -4.26 -1.34 21.88
CA ASP A 126 -2.82 -1.24 21.62
C ASP A 126 -2.49 0.07 20.91
N PHE A 127 -3.37 0.50 19.98
CA PHE A 127 -3.20 1.71 19.20
C PHE A 127 -4.42 2.62 19.32
N ILE A 128 -4.16 3.92 19.49
CA ILE A 128 -5.19 4.95 19.62
C ILE A 128 -4.96 6.02 18.56
N SER A 129 -6.03 6.46 17.91
CA SER A 129 -6.02 7.69 17.12
C SER A 129 -7.09 8.65 17.58
N LEU A 130 -6.72 9.91 17.77
CA LEU A 130 -7.63 11.02 18.05
C LEU A 130 -7.70 11.92 16.82
N ALA A 131 -8.89 12.05 16.25
CA ALA A 131 -9.16 12.90 15.10
C ALA A 131 -10.04 14.08 15.50
N VAL A 132 -9.57 15.30 15.24
CA VAL A 132 -10.36 16.53 15.38
C VAL A 132 -10.35 17.26 14.03
N PRO A 133 -11.19 16.82 13.07
CA PRO A 133 -11.12 17.31 11.70
C PRO A 133 -11.43 18.80 11.55
N GLU A 134 -12.24 19.36 12.45
CA GLU A 134 -12.58 20.80 12.46
C GLU A 134 -11.52 21.68 13.13
N TRP A 135 -10.42 21.12 13.63
CA TRP A 135 -9.34 21.93 14.20
C TRP A 135 -8.77 22.89 13.14
N PRO A 136 -8.52 24.18 13.47
CA PRO A 136 -8.14 25.19 12.48
C PRO A 136 -6.82 24.86 11.77
N ASP A 137 -5.86 24.32 12.53
CA ASP A 137 -4.54 23.97 12.02
C ASP A 137 -4.46 22.52 11.56
N LYS A 138 -3.73 22.31 10.47
CA LYS A 138 -3.46 20.98 9.93
C LYS A 138 -2.17 20.45 10.52
N LYS A 139 -2.25 19.42 11.35
CA LYS A 139 -1.07 18.73 11.90
C LYS A 139 -1.39 17.27 12.19
N VAL A 140 -0.42 16.38 11.97
CA VAL A 140 -0.50 14.98 12.40
C VAL A 140 0.68 14.70 13.32
N LEU A 141 0.41 14.41 14.59
CA LEU A 141 1.42 14.03 15.57
C LEU A 141 1.37 12.51 15.76
N VAL A 142 2.50 11.84 15.57
CA VAL A 142 2.63 10.39 15.72
C VAL A 142 3.58 10.11 16.87
N PHE A 143 3.14 9.31 17.82
CA PHE A 143 3.93 8.84 18.95
C PHE A 143 4.03 7.31 18.86
N PRO A 144 5.06 6.77 18.17
CA PRO A 144 5.14 5.34 17.90
C PRO A 144 5.26 4.48 19.17
N GLU A 145 6.07 4.93 20.13
CA GLU A 145 6.31 4.24 21.40
C GLU A 145 5.07 4.18 22.29
N MET A 146 4.13 5.11 22.10
CA MET A 146 2.88 5.18 22.85
C MET A 146 1.70 4.53 22.14
N GLY A 147 1.87 4.09 20.88
CA GLY A 147 0.75 3.64 20.06
C GLY A 147 -0.27 4.74 19.73
N LEU A 148 0.08 6.02 19.85
CA LEU A 148 -0.84 7.15 19.70
C LEU A 148 -0.62 7.92 18.38
N THR A 149 -1.71 8.38 17.76
CA THR A 149 -1.65 9.37 16.65
C THR A 149 -2.76 10.40 16.79
N ILE A 150 -2.41 11.68 16.76
CA ILE A 150 -3.36 12.80 16.80
C ILE A 150 -3.42 13.43 15.41
N VAL A 151 -4.63 13.54 14.86
CA VAL A 151 -4.89 14.08 13.51
C VAL A 151 -5.78 15.30 13.62
N LEU A 152 -5.27 16.47 13.24
CA LEU A 152 -5.93 17.76 13.33
C LEU A 152 -6.18 18.35 11.94
N GLY A 153 -7.34 18.96 11.73
CA GLY A 153 -7.65 19.72 10.51
C GLY A 153 -7.84 18.88 9.24
N SER A 154 -8.09 17.57 9.38
CA SER A 154 -8.30 16.66 8.25
C SER A 154 -9.43 15.68 8.51
N ASP A 155 -10.38 15.67 7.58
CA ASP A 155 -11.50 14.73 7.50
C ASP A 155 -11.27 13.63 6.45
N TYR A 156 -10.04 13.49 5.95
CA TYR A 156 -9.64 12.48 5.00
C TYR A 156 -9.44 11.12 5.68
N LYS A 157 -10.17 10.08 5.26
CA LYS A 157 -10.08 8.75 5.87
C LYS A 157 -8.68 8.14 5.81
N GLY A 158 -7.91 8.48 4.77
CA GLY A 158 -6.57 7.97 4.59
C GLY A 158 -5.61 8.28 5.75
N GLU A 159 -5.85 9.35 6.52
CA GLU A 159 -5.05 9.63 7.73
C GLU A 159 -5.30 8.59 8.81
N GLN A 160 -6.57 8.28 9.11
CA GLN A 160 -6.93 7.29 10.13
C GLN A 160 -6.47 5.88 9.75
N LYS A 161 -6.56 5.53 8.46
CA LYS A 161 -5.99 4.27 7.94
C LYS A 161 -4.48 4.20 8.19
N LYS A 162 -3.73 5.24 7.81
CA LYS A 162 -2.27 5.21 7.89
C LYS A 162 -1.74 5.46 9.31
N ALA A 163 -2.51 6.08 10.20
CA ALA A 163 -2.22 6.15 11.63
C ALA A 163 -2.03 4.73 12.21
N MET A 164 -3.02 3.86 12.04
CA MET A 164 -2.97 2.49 12.57
C MET A 164 -1.95 1.61 11.86
N LEU A 165 -1.85 1.71 10.52
CA LEU A 165 -0.88 0.90 9.77
C LEU A 165 0.56 1.28 10.09
N ARG A 166 0.86 2.57 10.32
CA ARG A 166 2.19 2.99 10.77
C ARG A 166 2.54 2.35 12.11
N GLN A 167 1.60 2.38 13.06
CA GLN A 167 1.82 1.81 14.39
C GLN A 167 2.04 0.30 14.35
N VAL A 168 1.25 -0.45 13.57
CA VAL A 168 1.45 -1.90 13.48
C VAL A 168 2.78 -2.26 12.81
N MET A 169 3.23 -1.48 11.81
CA MET A 169 4.53 -1.70 11.17
C MET A 169 5.69 -1.42 12.13
N TYR A 170 5.64 -0.30 12.86
CA TYR A 170 6.65 0.02 13.87
C TYR A 170 6.68 -1.04 14.97
N TRP A 171 5.52 -1.41 15.52
CA TRP A 171 5.43 -2.48 16.52
C TRP A 171 6.04 -3.79 15.98
N ALA A 172 5.66 -4.23 14.78
CA ALA A 172 6.17 -5.47 14.19
C ALA A 172 7.70 -5.45 14.04
N LYS A 173 8.26 -4.29 13.66
CA LYS A 173 9.71 -4.06 13.60
C LYS A 173 10.39 -4.28 14.95
N THR A 174 9.84 -3.74 16.04
CA THR A 174 10.38 -3.96 17.40
C THR A 174 10.36 -5.43 17.83
N GLN A 175 9.50 -6.25 17.20
CA GLN A 175 9.43 -7.70 17.42
C GLN A 175 10.32 -8.50 16.46
N GLY A 176 11.16 -7.84 15.66
CA GLY A 176 12.06 -8.48 14.70
C GLY A 176 11.40 -8.97 13.41
N ASN A 177 10.15 -8.55 13.14
CA ASN A 177 9.45 -8.78 11.87
C ASN A 177 9.49 -7.50 11.01
N LEU A 178 8.98 -7.52 9.78
CA LEU A 178 9.03 -6.37 8.89
C LEU A 178 7.64 -5.94 8.43
N GLY A 179 7.28 -4.69 8.69
CA GLY A 179 6.07 -4.07 8.16
C GLY A 179 6.26 -3.65 6.71
N LEU A 180 5.52 -4.26 5.78
CA LEU A 180 5.67 -4.04 4.34
C LEU A 180 4.44 -3.34 3.77
N HIS A 181 4.66 -2.27 3.01
CA HIS A 181 3.63 -1.66 2.17
C HIS A 181 3.49 -2.43 0.84
N ALA A 182 3.12 -3.72 0.96
CA ALA A 182 2.97 -4.65 -0.15
C ALA A 182 1.58 -5.29 -0.18
N ALA A 183 1.05 -5.47 -1.39
CA ALA A 183 -0.13 -6.28 -1.61
C ALA A 183 0.23 -7.77 -1.58
N GLY A 184 -0.75 -8.62 -1.29
CA GLY A 184 -0.58 -10.05 -1.12
C GLY A 184 -1.61 -10.88 -1.88
N LYS A 185 -1.17 -11.99 -2.49
CA LYS A 185 -2.07 -12.96 -3.12
C LYS A 185 -1.46 -14.37 -3.16
N ILE A 186 -2.29 -15.37 -3.43
CA ILE A 186 -1.89 -16.73 -3.72
C ILE A 186 -2.27 -17.06 -5.17
N LEU A 187 -1.34 -17.62 -5.94
CA LEU A 187 -1.64 -18.26 -7.22
C LEU A 187 -1.66 -19.77 -7.04
N ARG A 188 -2.78 -20.40 -7.41
CA ARG A 188 -2.93 -21.85 -7.46
C ARG A 188 -2.75 -22.29 -8.91
N VAL A 189 -1.60 -22.85 -9.25
CA VAL A 189 -1.24 -23.23 -10.63
C VAL A 189 -0.72 -24.66 -10.71
N LYS A 190 -0.78 -25.26 -11.90
CA LYS A 190 -0.17 -26.54 -12.20
C LYS A 190 1.33 -26.35 -12.43
N ARG A 191 2.14 -26.92 -11.54
CA ARG A 191 3.59 -27.06 -11.69
C ARG A 191 3.96 -28.52 -11.48
N ASP A 192 4.71 -29.09 -12.41
CA ASP A 192 5.06 -30.52 -12.42
C ASP A 192 3.83 -31.45 -12.38
N ASN A 193 2.78 -31.10 -13.15
CA ASN A 193 1.48 -31.80 -13.18
C ASN A 193 0.71 -31.84 -11.85
N GLN A 194 1.12 -31.07 -10.84
CA GLN A 194 0.43 -30.95 -9.56
C GLN A 194 -0.09 -29.53 -9.37
N LEU A 195 -1.30 -29.41 -8.83
CA LEU A 195 -1.86 -28.12 -8.44
C LEU A 195 -1.20 -27.68 -7.13
N LYS A 196 -0.48 -26.55 -7.15
CA LYS A 196 0.28 -26.02 -6.02
C LYS A 196 -0.08 -24.56 -5.77
N ASP A 197 -0.04 -24.15 -4.51
CA ASP A 197 -0.25 -22.77 -4.08
C ASP A 197 1.10 -22.06 -3.94
N PHE A 198 1.17 -20.83 -4.44
CA PHE A 198 2.35 -19.98 -4.35
C PHE A 198 1.96 -18.60 -3.82
N GLY A 199 2.58 -18.18 -2.71
CA GLY A 199 2.35 -16.88 -2.09
C GLY A 199 3.18 -15.78 -2.76
N PHE A 200 2.54 -14.66 -3.08
CA PHE A 200 3.15 -13.49 -3.68
C PHE A 200 3.00 -12.27 -2.78
N LEU A 201 4.09 -11.52 -2.61
CA LEU A 201 4.08 -10.14 -2.14
C LEU A 201 4.44 -9.20 -3.30
N LEU A 202 3.65 -8.14 -3.48
CA LEU A 202 3.82 -7.17 -4.55
C LEU A 202 4.04 -5.78 -3.95
N PHE A 203 5.26 -5.29 -4.08
CA PHE A 203 5.66 -3.92 -3.75
C PHE A 203 5.39 -2.99 -4.93
N GLY A 204 5.14 -1.72 -4.64
CA GLY A 204 4.93 -0.73 -5.69
C GLY A 204 4.36 0.56 -5.13
N LEU A 205 4.89 1.68 -5.60
CA LEU A 205 4.34 2.99 -5.28
C LEU A 205 2.93 3.17 -5.85
N SER A 206 2.22 4.18 -5.36
CA SER A 206 0.88 4.52 -5.88
C SER A 206 0.92 4.66 -7.40
N ALA A 207 -0.13 4.19 -8.07
CA ALA A 207 -0.28 4.24 -9.53
C ALA A 207 0.77 3.47 -10.38
N THR A 208 1.62 2.62 -9.78
CA THR A 208 2.53 1.70 -10.52
C THR A 208 1.84 0.41 -11.01
N GLY A 209 0.62 0.13 -10.54
CA GLY A 209 -0.13 -1.08 -10.87
C GLY A 209 -0.20 -2.12 -9.74
N LYS A 210 0.31 -1.85 -8.52
CA LYS A 210 0.25 -2.75 -7.36
C LYS A 210 -1.14 -3.34 -7.12
N THR A 211 -2.16 -2.49 -6.93
CA THR A 211 -3.54 -2.94 -6.68
C THR A 211 -4.13 -3.63 -7.90
N THR A 212 -3.86 -3.13 -9.11
CA THR A 212 -4.33 -3.74 -10.36
C THR A 212 -3.81 -5.17 -10.53
N LEU A 213 -2.51 -5.40 -10.32
CA LEU A 213 -1.90 -6.73 -10.48
C LEU A 213 -2.23 -7.67 -9.32
N SER A 214 -2.30 -7.16 -8.09
CA SER A 214 -2.69 -7.96 -6.94
C SER A 214 -4.15 -8.41 -7.03
N CYS A 215 -5.05 -7.52 -7.45
CA CYS A 215 -6.48 -7.78 -7.64
C CYS A 215 -6.85 -8.15 -9.09
N HIS A 216 -6.08 -9.07 -9.69
CA HIS A 216 -6.34 -9.62 -11.01
C HIS A 216 -6.48 -11.14 -10.98
N SER A 217 -7.34 -11.70 -11.84
CA SER A 217 -7.58 -13.16 -11.96
C SER A 217 -6.49 -13.90 -12.75
N HIS A 218 -5.59 -13.15 -13.40
CA HIS A 218 -4.61 -13.64 -14.37
C HIS A 218 -5.23 -14.39 -15.56
N TRP A 219 -6.56 -14.27 -15.74
CA TRP A 219 -7.35 -15.07 -16.69
C TRP A 219 -7.07 -16.57 -16.58
N LEU A 220 -6.72 -17.03 -15.36
CA LEU A 220 -6.53 -18.45 -15.08
C LEU A 220 -7.83 -19.21 -15.31
N LYS A 221 -7.70 -20.43 -15.81
CA LYS A 221 -8.83 -21.33 -16.05
C LYS A 221 -8.77 -22.48 -15.04
N SER A 222 -9.95 -22.90 -14.58
CA SER A 222 -10.09 -24.04 -13.67
C SER A 222 -9.30 -25.27 -14.18
N PRO A 223 -8.59 -26.02 -13.31
CA PRO A 223 -8.57 -25.88 -11.84
C PRO A 223 -7.58 -24.83 -11.30
N GLU A 224 -6.88 -24.10 -12.16
CA GLU A 224 -5.98 -23.01 -11.73
C GLU A 224 -6.81 -21.79 -11.32
N THR A 225 -6.39 -21.10 -10.27
CA THR A 225 -7.12 -19.95 -9.72
C THR A 225 -6.18 -19.02 -8.96
N VAL A 226 -6.73 -17.90 -8.51
CA VAL A 226 -6.08 -16.95 -7.61
C VAL A 226 -6.86 -16.86 -6.31
N VAL A 227 -6.19 -16.46 -5.22
CA VAL A 227 -6.80 -16.01 -3.97
C VAL A 227 -6.17 -14.69 -3.57
N ILE A 228 -6.95 -13.61 -3.57
CA ILE A 228 -6.49 -12.26 -3.20
C ILE A 228 -6.51 -12.15 -1.67
N ARG A 229 -5.41 -11.68 -1.07
CA ARG A 229 -5.22 -11.62 0.39
C ARG A 229 -5.28 -10.18 0.92
N GLN A 230 -4.39 -9.31 0.44
CA GLN A 230 -4.22 -7.94 0.93
C GLN A 230 -3.91 -7.00 -0.23
N ASP A 231 -4.33 -5.73 -0.16
CA ASP A 231 -4.01 -4.71 -1.17
C ASP A 231 -2.91 -3.74 -0.70
N ASP A 232 -2.62 -3.70 0.61
CA ASP A 232 -1.86 -2.60 1.20
C ASP A 232 -0.69 -2.99 2.11
N VAL A 233 -0.93 -3.28 3.40
CA VAL A 233 0.15 -3.55 4.37
C VAL A 233 0.07 -4.99 4.88
N VAL A 234 1.22 -5.65 4.92
CA VAL A 234 1.41 -6.98 5.52
C VAL A 234 2.60 -6.95 6.46
N ILE A 235 2.68 -7.92 7.37
CA ILE A 235 3.85 -8.12 8.23
C ILE A 235 4.57 -9.38 7.78
N LEU A 236 5.76 -9.21 7.18
CA LEU A 236 6.64 -10.33 6.83
C LEU A 236 7.35 -10.83 8.09
N ARG A 237 7.14 -12.10 8.39
CA ARG A 237 7.73 -12.78 9.55
C ARG A 237 9.06 -13.41 9.19
N ARG A 238 9.88 -13.66 10.21
CA ARG A 238 11.19 -14.33 10.04
C ARG A 238 11.10 -15.74 9.46
N ASP A 239 9.96 -16.41 9.66
CA ASP A 239 9.70 -17.75 9.11
C ASP A 239 9.22 -17.74 7.64
N GLY A 240 9.25 -16.58 6.97
CA GLY A 240 8.85 -16.46 5.57
C GLY A 240 7.32 -16.42 5.34
N SER A 241 6.50 -16.44 6.40
CA SER A 241 5.06 -16.19 6.30
C SER A 241 4.73 -14.69 6.34
N ALA A 242 3.54 -14.28 5.89
CA ALA A 242 3.09 -12.90 5.99
C ALA A 242 1.70 -12.77 6.61
N VAL A 243 1.57 -11.88 7.60
CA VAL A 243 0.31 -11.60 8.30
C VAL A 243 -0.42 -10.44 7.61
N GLY A 244 -1.69 -10.65 7.29
CA GLY A 244 -2.58 -9.63 6.77
C GLY A 244 -3.12 -8.72 7.87
N THR A 245 -3.31 -7.44 7.55
CA THR A 245 -3.64 -6.41 8.55
C THR A 245 -5.11 -5.96 8.53
N GLU A 246 -5.75 -5.96 7.36
CA GLU A 246 -7.08 -5.38 7.13
C GLU A 246 -8.08 -6.41 6.55
N ASP A 247 -9.39 -6.13 6.66
CA ASP A 247 -10.49 -6.98 6.14
C ASP A 247 -11.14 -6.41 4.86
N SER A 248 -10.74 -5.20 4.45
CA SER A 248 -11.32 -4.48 3.31
C SER A 248 -10.29 -3.56 2.69
N TYR A 249 -10.52 -3.17 1.44
CA TYR A 249 -9.55 -2.43 0.64
C TYR A 249 -9.98 -0.97 0.47
N TYR A 250 -9.00 -0.10 0.32
CA TYR A 250 -9.22 1.34 0.14
C TYR A 250 -8.63 1.77 -1.20
N ILE A 251 -9.36 1.38 -2.24
CA ILE A 251 -8.90 1.36 -3.62
C ILE A 251 -9.00 2.75 -4.23
N LYS A 252 -8.17 3.01 -5.24
CA LYS A 252 -8.27 4.21 -6.06
C LYS A 252 -9.35 4.02 -7.12
N THR A 253 -10.17 5.04 -7.36
CA THR A 253 -11.31 4.95 -8.28
C THR A 253 -11.12 5.73 -9.58
N GLU A 254 -10.09 6.57 -9.68
CA GLU A 254 -9.76 7.30 -10.91
C GLU A 254 -9.51 6.33 -12.07
N GLY A 255 -10.25 6.50 -13.17
CA GLY A 255 -10.14 5.66 -14.37
C GLY A 255 -10.56 4.21 -14.15
N LEU A 256 -11.36 3.94 -13.11
CA LEU A 256 -11.87 2.61 -12.83
C LEU A 256 -12.90 2.21 -13.89
N GLU A 257 -12.59 1.17 -14.65
CA GLU A 257 -13.43 0.69 -15.76
C GLU A 257 -13.50 -0.85 -15.79
N PRO A 258 -14.60 -1.42 -16.31
CA PRO A 258 -14.82 -2.86 -16.31
C PRO A 258 -13.85 -3.64 -17.22
N SER A 259 -13.31 -3.01 -18.27
CA SER A 259 -12.44 -3.66 -19.26
C SER A 259 -11.05 -3.98 -18.70
N SER A 260 -10.48 -3.08 -17.89
CA SER A 260 -9.11 -3.20 -17.36
C SER A 260 -9.08 -3.63 -15.91
N GLN A 261 -10.10 -3.30 -15.10
CA GLN A 261 -10.14 -3.54 -13.66
C GLN A 261 -11.49 -4.14 -13.20
N PRO A 262 -11.97 -5.24 -13.80
CA PRO A 262 -13.33 -5.74 -13.58
C PRO A 262 -13.66 -6.05 -12.12
N LEU A 263 -12.70 -6.64 -11.38
CA LEU A 263 -12.92 -7.03 -9.97
C LEU A 263 -13.07 -5.81 -9.06
N LEU A 264 -12.22 -4.80 -9.26
CA LEU A 264 -12.23 -3.56 -8.49
C LEU A 264 -13.43 -2.69 -8.86
N TYR A 265 -13.78 -2.63 -10.15
CA TYR A 265 -14.97 -1.95 -10.65
C TYR A 265 -16.22 -2.53 -10.00
N ALA A 266 -16.43 -3.85 -10.09
CA ALA A 266 -17.58 -4.51 -9.46
C ALA A 266 -17.66 -4.27 -7.94
N ALA A 267 -16.53 -4.30 -7.24
CA ALA A 267 -16.49 -4.04 -5.80
C ALA A 267 -16.85 -2.58 -5.46
N ALA A 268 -16.42 -1.61 -6.27
CA ALA A 268 -16.77 -0.19 -6.08
C ALA A 268 -18.27 0.09 -6.32
N LEU A 269 -18.95 -0.75 -7.09
CA LEU A 269 -20.40 -0.66 -7.30
C LEU A 269 -21.22 -1.36 -6.20
N SER A 270 -20.58 -2.09 -5.28
CA SER A 270 -21.28 -2.78 -4.19
C SER A 270 -22.07 -1.78 -3.34
N PRO A 271 -23.32 -2.07 -2.93
CA PRO A 271 -24.07 -1.26 -1.97
C PRO A 271 -23.36 -1.06 -0.62
N ARG A 272 -22.42 -1.97 -0.29
CA ARG A 272 -21.58 -1.91 0.91
C ARG A 272 -20.36 -1.01 0.77
N ALA A 273 -20.02 -0.60 -0.45
CA ALA A 273 -18.90 0.29 -0.68
C ALA A 273 -19.20 1.69 -0.11
N ILE A 274 -18.13 2.44 0.14
CA ILE A 274 -18.24 3.86 0.47
C ILE A 274 -17.25 4.61 -0.41
N LEU A 275 -17.76 5.47 -1.28
CA LEU A 275 -16.99 6.32 -2.16
C LEU A 275 -16.56 7.58 -1.40
N GLU A 276 -15.33 8.01 -1.62
CA GLU A 276 -14.78 9.22 -1.04
C GLU A 276 -14.17 10.06 -2.16
N ASN A 277 -14.65 11.30 -2.31
CA ASN A 277 -14.17 12.27 -3.29
C ASN A 277 -14.34 11.83 -4.76
N VAL A 278 -15.35 11.01 -5.03
CA VAL A 278 -15.78 10.65 -6.40
C VAL A 278 -16.90 11.57 -6.82
N LEU A 279 -16.90 12.02 -8.08
CA LEU A 279 -17.99 12.84 -8.59
C LEU A 279 -19.28 12.03 -8.65
N VAL A 280 -20.31 12.54 -7.97
CA VAL A 280 -21.65 11.97 -7.97
C VAL A 280 -22.63 13.07 -8.29
N ASN A 281 -23.49 12.85 -9.29
CA ASN A 281 -24.57 13.79 -9.59
C ASN A 281 -25.62 13.71 -8.46
N PRO A 282 -25.86 14.78 -7.68
CA PRO A 282 -26.72 14.71 -6.51
C PRO A 282 -28.20 14.48 -6.83
N ALA A 283 -28.66 14.82 -8.05
CA ALA A 283 -30.05 14.64 -8.45
C ALA A 283 -30.35 13.21 -8.96
N THR A 284 -29.35 12.53 -9.52
CA THR A 284 -29.53 11.22 -10.16
C THR A 284 -28.78 10.08 -9.44
N GLY A 285 -27.84 10.41 -8.56
CA GLY A 285 -26.92 9.45 -7.95
C GLY A 285 -25.84 8.92 -8.91
N LYS A 286 -25.80 9.39 -10.17
CA LYS A 286 -24.88 8.87 -11.18
C LYS A 286 -23.42 9.10 -10.79
N VAL A 287 -22.62 8.05 -10.85
CA VAL A 287 -21.18 8.08 -10.51
C VAL A 287 -20.35 8.27 -11.77
N ASP A 288 -19.35 9.15 -11.71
CA ASP A 288 -18.34 9.29 -12.76
C ASP A 288 -16.93 9.04 -12.21
N PHE A 289 -16.34 7.91 -12.60
CA PHE A 289 -14.98 7.52 -12.20
C PHE A 289 -13.88 8.13 -13.08
N PHE A 290 -14.24 8.75 -14.21
CA PHE A 290 -13.31 9.42 -15.11
C PHE A 290 -13.22 10.91 -14.82
N ASP A 291 -14.22 11.48 -14.16
CA ASP A 291 -14.23 12.88 -13.76
C ASP A 291 -13.41 13.13 -12.48
N SER A 292 -12.30 13.83 -12.64
CA SER A 292 -11.38 14.21 -11.56
C SER A 292 -11.60 15.65 -11.04
N THR A 293 -12.76 16.27 -11.30
CA THR A 293 -13.06 17.66 -10.90
C THR A 293 -12.92 17.87 -9.39
N ILE A 294 -13.29 16.88 -8.58
CA ILE A 294 -13.08 16.93 -7.12
C ILE A 294 -11.62 16.68 -6.79
N THR A 295 -11.05 15.59 -7.31
CA THR A 295 -9.65 15.20 -7.15
C THR A 295 -9.32 14.00 -8.04
N SER A 296 -8.06 13.86 -8.44
CA SER A 296 -7.52 12.62 -9.04
C SER A 296 -7.30 11.50 -8.00
N ASN A 297 -7.41 11.81 -6.71
CA ASN A 297 -7.29 10.84 -5.61
C ASN A 297 -8.65 10.37 -5.09
N GLY A 298 -9.63 10.14 -5.98
CA GLY A 298 -10.89 9.50 -5.63
C GLY A 298 -10.65 8.09 -5.07
N ARG A 299 -11.41 7.72 -4.04
CA ARG A 299 -11.25 6.45 -3.33
C ARG A 299 -12.57 5.72 -3.13
N ALA A 300 -12.47 4.41 -2.93
CA ALA A 300 -13.57 3.59 -2.46
C ALA A 300 -13.08 2.65 -1.37
N MET A 301 -13.77 2.65 -0.23
CA MET A 301 -13.68 1.55 0.74
C MET A 301 -14.60 0.43 0.25
N VAL A 302 -14.03 -0.74 -0.02
CA VAL A 302 -14.75 -1.91 -0.53
C VAL A 302 -14.46 -3.13 0.33
N LYS A 303 -15.50 -3.92 0.63
CA LYS A 303 -15.31 -5.14 1.43
C LYS A 303 -14.51 -6.17 0.65
N ARG A 304 -13.57 -6.88 1.29
CA ARG A 304 -12.83 -7.95 0.60
C ARG A 304 -13.77 -8.99 0.01
N LYS A 305 -14.83 -9.37 0.74
CA LYS A 305 -15.88 -10.28 0.27
C LYS A 305 -16.69 -9.81 -0.95
N ASP A 306 -16.57 -8.53 -1.34
CA ASP A 306 -17.20 -7.98 -2.56
C ASP A 306 -16.28 -8.11 -3.78
N ILE A 307 -15.03 -8.49 -3.56
CA ILE A 307 -14.04 -8.77 -4.60
C ILE A 307 -14.02 -10.27 -4.84
N ALA A 308 -14.33 -10.70 -6.06
CA ALA A 308 -14.24 -12.12 -6.42
C ALA A 308 -12.81 -12.65 -6.24
N PHE A 309 -12.68 -13.97 -6.07
CA PHE A 309 -11.41 -14.64 -5.77
C PHE A 309 -10.79 -14.24 -4.43
N THR A 310 -11.63 -13.91 -3.44
CA THR A 310 -11.23 -13.78 -2.03
C THR A 310 -11.84 -14.91 -1.22
N ASP A 311 -11.26 -15.21 -0.05
CA ASP A 311 -11.83 -16.14 0.92
C ASP A 311 -11.75 -15.56 2.35
N GLY A 312 -12.06 -16.37 3.36
CA GLY A 312 -12.07 -15.96 4.77
C GLY A 312 -10.68 -15.73 5.41
N GLN A 313 -9.59 -16.07 4.73
CA GLN A 313 -8.23 -15.89 5.19
C GLN A 313 -7.59 -14.64 4.58
N ILE A 314 -6.74 -13.99 5.37
CA ILE A 314 -6.03 -12.76 5.00
C ILE A 314 -4.51 -12.91 4.98
N ASP A 315 -4.02 -13.99 5.58
CA ASP A 315 -2.60 -14.26 5.73
C ASP A 315 -2.07 -15.03 4.52
N ILE A 316 -0.77 -14.93 4.32
CA ILE A 316 -0.02 -15.75 3.36
C ILE A 316 0.81 -16.73 4.20
N PRO A 317 0.43 -18.02 4.26
CA PRO A 317 1.12 -19.00 5.09
C PRO A 317 2.59 -19.18 4.74
N LYS A 318 2.93 -18.97 3.47
CA LYS A 318 4.28 -19.04 2.93
C LYS A 318 4.40 -18.05 1.77
N VAL A 319 5.37 -17.15 1.83
CA VAL A 319 5.76 -16.32 0.70
C VAL A 319 6.74 -17.12 -0.15
N ASP A 320 6.44 -17.31 -1.43
CA ASP A 320 7.36 -17.95 -2.39
C ASP A 320 8.01 -16.90 -3.28
N PHE A 321 7.29 -15.80 -3.55
CA PHE A 321 7.70 -14.81 -4.53
C PHE A 321 7.49 -13.37 -4.03
N ILE A 322 8.51 -12.53 -4.23
CA ILE A 322 8.44 -11.09 -3.97
C ILE A 322 8.67 -10.33 -5.28
N LEU A 323 7.76 -9.43 -5.61
CA LEU A 323 7.79 -8.61 -6.82
C LEU A 323 7.93 -7.13 -6.45
N PHE A 324 8.98 -6.48 -6.94
CA PHE A 324 9.15 -5.03 -6.90
C PHE A 324 8.61 -4.43 -8.19
N ILE A 325 7.40 -3.90 -8.14
CA ILE A 325 6.80 -3.22 -9.30
C ILE A 325 7.45 -1.85 -9.42
N THR A 326 8.14 -1.63 -10.54
CA THR A 326 8.72 -0.35 -10.91
C THR A 326 8.11 0.14 -12.20
N ARG A 327 8.21 1.44 -12.47
CA ARG A 327 7.87 2.01 -13.76
C ARG A 327 9.10 2.74 -14.29
N ARG A 328 9.70 2.19 -15.34
CA ARG A 328 10.83 2.76 -16.08
C ARG A 328 10.49 2.77 -17.56
N HIS A 329 11.13 3.64 -18.32
CA HIS A 329 10.82 3.86 -19.74
C HIS A 329 12.01 3.64 -20.66
N ASP A 330 13.13 3.16 -20.14
CA ASP A 330 14.43 3.14 -20.80
C ASP A 330 14.83 1.72 -21.21
N ILE A 331 15.77 1.13 -20.48
CA ILE A 331 16.46 -0.13 -20.77
C ILE A 331 16.05 -1.26 -19.82
N VAL A 332 15.28 -0.97 -18.77
CA VAL A 332 14.89 -1.98 -17.78
C VAL A 332 13.89 -2.96 -18.42
N PRO A 333 14.20 -4.26 -18.50
CA PRO A 333 13.36 -5.24 -19.18
C PRO A 333 12.06 -5.51 -18.39
N PRO A 334 11.09 -6.23 -18.98
CA PRO A 334 9.79 -6.47 -18.35
C PRO A 334 9.88 -7.13 -16.98
N VAL A 335 10.86 -8.01 -16.79
CA VAL A 335 11.13 -8.69 -15.53
C VAL A 335 12.61 -9.01 -15.39
N VAL A 336 13.13 -9.01 -14.18
CA VAL A 336 14.47 -9.54 -13.83
C VAL A 336 14.36 -10.40 -12.58
N ARG A 337 15.13 -11.48 -12.50
CA ARG A 337 15.25 -12.32 -11.29
C ARG A 337 16.48 -11.91 -10.51
N LEU A 338 16.25 -11.59 -9.24
CA LEU A 338 17.22 -10.98 -8.35
C LEU A 338 17.86 -12.04 -7.43
N SER A 339 19.15 -11.86 -7.11
CA SER A 339 19.70 -12.46 -5.90
C SER A 339 19.10 -11.79 -4.66
N ARG A 340 19.40 -12.30 -3.46
CA ARG A 340 18.87 -11.75 -2.20
C ARG A 340 19.42 -10.36 -1.92
N GLU A 341 20.69 -10.13 -2.23
CA GLU A 341 21.36 -8.85 -2.12
C GLU A 341 20.76 -7.85 -3.12
N TRP A 342 20.52 -8.27 -4.37
CA TRP A 342 19.81 -7.47 -5.37
C TRP A 342 18.35 -7.19 -4.97
N ALA A 343 17.69 -8.10 -4.28
CA ALA A 343 16.35 -7.88 -3.74
C ALA A 343 16.36 -6.82 -2.62
N ALA A 344 17.37 -6.85 -1.75
CA ALA A 344 17.56 -5.80 -0.74
C ALA A 344 17.92 -4.46 -1.39
N VAL A 345 18.68 -4.44 -2.48
CA VAL A 345 18.88 -3.24 -3.31
C VAL A 345 17.54 -2.75 -3.86
N ALA A 346 16.74 -3.60 -4.49
CA ALA A 346 15.42 -3.21 -5.03
C ALA A 346 14.48 -2.66 -3.95
N PHE A 347 14.48 -3.28 -2.76
CA PHE A 347 13.75 -2.78 -1.60
C PHE A 347 14.23 -1.39 -1.17
N MET A 348 15.55 -1.19 -1.01
CA MET A 348 16.12 0.11 -0.59
C MET A 348 15.95 1.21 -1.64
N LEU A 349 15.94 0.84 -2.92
CA LEU A 349 15.68 1.76 -4.01
C LEU A 349 14.21 2.18 -4.03
N GLY A 350 13.28 1.22 -3.94
CA GLY A 350 11.85 1.46 -4.10
C GLY A 350 11.54 2.35 -5.30
N GLU A 351 12.16 2.01 -6.44
CA GLU A 351 12.22 2.82 -7.65
C GLU A 351 10.87 2.89 -8.37
N SER A 352 10.47 4.10 -8.76
CA SER A 352 9.38 4.36 -9.68
C SER A 352 9.64 5.66 -10.45
N VAL A 353 8.67 6.07 -11.26
CA VAL A 353 8.50 7.46 -11.67
C VAL A 353 7.35 8.10 -10.90
N GLU A 354 7.46 9.40 -10.68
CA GLU A 354 6.38 10.26 -10.22
C GLU A 354 5.25 10.25 -11.26
N THR A 355 4.02 10.20 -10.79
CA THR A 355 2.85 10.12 -11.67
C THR A 355 2.08 11.43 -11.62
N SER A 356 1.29 11.71 -12.65
CA SER A 356 0.35 12.83 -12.63
C SER A 356 -0.63 12.79 -11.45
N ALA A 357 -0.81 11.62 -10.83
CA ALA A 357 -1.61 11.43 -9.63
C ALA A 357 -0.92 11.75 -8.29
N GLY A 358 0.41 11.92 -8.29
CA GLY A 358 1.18 12.34 -7.11
C GLY A 358 1.43 13.83 -7.14
N ASP A 359 2.48 14.25 -7.84
CA ASP A 359 2.72 15.66 -8.18
C ASP A 359 2.69 15.85 -9.71
N PRO A 360 1.62 16.43 -10.27
CA PRO A 360 1.51 16.69 -11.70
C PRO A 360 2.70 17.49 -12.28
N THR A 361 3.35 18.34 -11.49
CA THR A 361 4.48 19.17 -11.95
C THR A 361 5.78 18.38 -12.08
N GLN A 362 5.86 17.21 -11.46
CA GLN A 362 7.03 16.34 -11.44
C GLN A 362 6.79 15.02 -12.19
N ALA A 363 5.63 14.86 -12.85
CA ALA A 363 5.27 13.64 -13.57
C ALA A 363 6.38 13.20 -14.53
N GLY A 364 6.76 11.91 -14.45
CA GLY A 364 7.83 11.32 -15.25
C GLY A 364 9.23 11.40 -14.63
N LYS A 365 9.44 12.17 -13.54
CA LYS A 365 10.72 12.18 -12.81
C LYS A 365 10.91 10.92 -11.98
N ALA A 366 12.16 10.48 -11.81
CA ALA A 366 12.49 9.36 -10.96
C ALA A 366 12.08 9.65 -9.50
N LEU A 367 11.42 8.67 -8.87
CA LEU A 367 11.00 8.71 -7.48
C LEU A 367 11.55 7.47 -6.77
N ARG A 368 12.16 7.66 -5.60
CA ARG A 368 12.69 6.58 -4.76
C ARG A 368 12.14 6.72 -3.35
N VAL A 369 11.60 5.62 -2.83
CA VAL A 369 11.05 5.53 -1.47
C VAL A 369 11.34 4.14 -0.94
N VAL A 370 12.17 4.02 0.10
CA VAL A 370 12.58 2.73 0.68
C VAL A 370 11.36 1.85 0.97
N GLY A 371 11.39 0.60 0.51
CA GLY A 371 10.30 -0.38 0.63
C GLY A 371 9.00 0.03 -0.07
N THR A 372 9.04 1.04 -0.95
CA THR A 372 7.85 1.75 -1.45
C THR A 372 6.93 2.25 -0.31
N ASN A 373 7.51 2.48 0.87
CA ASN A 373 6.83 2.67 2.14
C ASN A 373 7.18 4.05 2.73
N PRO A 374 6.36 5.10 2.50
CA PRO A 374 6.59 6.43 3.07
C PRO A 374 6.18 6.52 4.56
N PHE A 375 5.95 5.39 5.24
CA PHE A 375 5.47 5.31 6.62
C PHE A 375 6.48 4.66 7.56
N ILE A 376 7.71 4.39 7.09
CA ILE A 376 8.77 3.82 7.92
C ILE A 376 9.05 4.76 9.10
N VAL A 377 9.14 4.17 10.29
CA VAL A 377 9.56 4.85 11.52
C VAL A 377 10.98 4.40 11.85
N GLY A 378 11.87 5.38 12.06
CA GLY A 378 13.28 5.13 12.38
C GLY A 378 14.15 4.87 11.14
N SER A 379 15.20 4.06 11.30
CA SER A 379 16.24 3.89 10.28
C SER A 379 15.78 3.10 9.06
N HIS A 380 15.89 3.71 7.88
CA HIS A 380 15.70 3.02 6.59
C HIS A 380 16.76 1.94 6.34
N ALA A 381 18.01 2.15 6.79
CA ALA A 381 19.08 1.17 6.61
C ALA A 381 18.79 -0.12 7.39
N GLU A 382 18.21 0.02 8.58
CA GLU A 382 17.78 -1.11 9.40
C GLU A 382 16.70 -1.95 8.71
N GLU A 383 15.72 -1.31 8.06
CA GLU A 383 14.68 -2.00 7.28
C GLU A 383 15.29 -2.86 6.16
N GLY A 384 16.22 -2.29 5.36
CA GLY A 384 16.91 -3.02 4.31
C GLY A 384 17.76 -4.18 4.84
N ASN A 385 18.43 -3.97 5.97
CA ASN A 385 19.23 -5.00 6.63
C ASN A 385 18.37 -6.14 7.19
N MET A 386 17.21 -5.82 7.79
CA MET A 386 16.24 -6.80 8.27
C MET A 386 15.65 -7.59 7.10
N PHE A 387 15.27 -6.91 6.02
CA PHE A 387 14.74 -7.54 4.81
C PHE A 387 15.74 -8.55 4.23
N LEU A 388 17.01 -8.15 4.06
CA LEU A 388 18.06 -9.08 3.60
C LEU A 388 18.20 -10.29 4.54
N SER A 389 18.18 -10.06 5.86
CA SER A 389 18.34 -11.15 6.84
C SER A 389 17.19 -12.16 6.75
N ILE A 390 15.95 -11.69 6.59
CA ILE A 390 14.78 -12.58 6.38
C ILE A 390 14.96 -13.40 5.09
N LEU A 391 15.44 -12.80 4.00
CA LEU A 391 15.70 -13.54 2.75
C LEU A 391 16.83 -14.56 2.88
N GLN A 392 17.86 -14.27 3.68
CA GLN A 392 18.97 -15.19 3.95
C GLN A 392 18.52 -16.38 4.81
N GLU A 393 17.54 -16.18 5.70
CA GLU A 393 16.92 -17.24 6.51
C GLU A 393 15.91 -18.09 5.69
N ASN A 394 15.36 -17.56 4.60
CA ASN A 394 14.33 -18.20 3.77
C ASN A 394 14.79 -18.34 2.32
N LEU A 395 15.65 -19.32 2.07
CA LEU A 395 16.35 -19.46 0.79
C LEU A 395 15.45 -19.78 -0.41
N ASP A 396 14.23 -20.22 -0.18
CA ASP A 396 13.24 -20.56 -1.20
C ASP A 396 12.42 -19.37 -1.69
N ILE A 397 12.46 -18.22 -1.00
CA ILE A 397 11.86 -16.97 -1.47
C ILE A 397 12.64 -16.44 -2.68
N GLN A 398 11.97 -16.31 -3.82
CA GLN A 398 12.55 -15.71 -5.02
C GLN A 398 12.04 -14.29 -5.23
N CYS A 399 12.94 -13.39 -5.63
CA CYS A 399 12.66 -11.97 -5.77
C CYS A 399 12.82 -11.52 -7.22
N PHE A 400 11.96 -10.60 -7.66
CA PHE A 400 11.97 -10.08 -9.02
C PHE A 400 11.68 -8.58 -9.02
N THR A 401 12.22 -7.85 -9.98
CA THR A 401 11.70 -6.53 -10.35
C THR A 401 10.82 -6.71 -11.58
N LEU A 402 9.64 -6.10 -11.56
CA LEU A 402 8.67 -6.11 -12.66
C LEU A 402 8.48 -4.68 -13.17
N ASN A 403 8.89 -4.41 -14.41
CA ASN A 403 8.68 -3.10 -15.04
C ASN A 403 7.27 -3.01 -15.63
N THR A 404 6.49 -1.99 -15.25
CA THR A 404 5.15 -1.71 -15.80
C THR A 404 5.13 -0.43 -16.63
N GLY A 405 6.31 0.07 -17.02
CA GLY A 405 6.48 1.21 -17.91
C GLY A 405 6.68 0.79 -19.36
N HIS A 406 7.78 1.25 -19.95
CA HIS A 406 8.14 1.02 -21.34
C HIS A 406 9.58 0.52 -21.45
N VAL A 407 9.92 -0.10 -22.57
CA VAL A 407 11.30 -0.30 -23.01
C VAL A 407 11.50 0.45 -24.32
N GLY A 408 12.57 1.24 -24.44
CA GLY A 408 12.87 1.99 -25.67
C GLY A 408 12.37 3.44 -25.72
N GLY A 409 12.02 4.03 -24.58
CA GLY A 409 11.43 5.37 -24.48
C GLY A 409 9.91 5.37 -24.52
N MET A 410 9.29 6.52 -24.23
CA MET A 410 7.83 6.66 -24.32
C MET A 410 7.31 6.87 -25.75
N ASP A 411 8.14 7.39 -26.65
CA ASP A 411 7.70 7.74 -28.01
C ASP A 411 7.79 6.57 -28.99
N ARG A 412 8.98 5.97 -29.12
CA ARG A 412 9.25 4.86 -30.05
C ARG A 412 9.31 3.48 -29.37
N GLY A 413 9.35 3.47 -28.04
CA GLY A 413 9.45 2.25 -27.26
C GLY A 413 8.13 1.49 -27.15
N GLN A 414 8.19 0.36 -26.46
CA GLN A 414 7.05 -0.54 -26.26
C GLN A 414 6.57 -0.47 -24.83
N LYS A 415 5.27 -0.23 -24.66
CA LYS A 415 4.60 -0.31 -23.37
C LYS A 415 4.51 -1.75 -22.92
N ILE A 416 4.90 -2.01 -21.67
CA ILE A 416 4.64 -3.29 -21.02
C ILE A 416 3.19 -3.26 -20.53
N THR A 417 2.34 -4.08 -21.14
CA THR A 417 0.90 -4.05 -20.88
C THR A 417 0.55 -4.83 -19.61
N VAL A 418 -0.64 -4.59 -19.05
CA VAL A 418 -1.17 -5.40 -17.94
C VAL A 418 -1.22 -6.88 -18.34
N ARG A 419 -1.50 -7.18 -19.62
CA ARG A 419 -1.53 -8.56 -20.15
C ARG A 419 -0.15 -9.21 -20.07
N ASP A 420 0.90 -8.48 -20.44
CA ASP A 420 2.29 -8.96 -20.33
C ASP A 420 2.64 -9.20 -18.86
N SER A 421 2.37 -8.21 -17.98
CA SER A 421 2.69 -8.29 -16.55
C SER A 421 2.02 -9.47 -15.85
N VAL A 422 0.71 -9.68 -16.05
CA VAL A 422 0.01 -10.78 -15.38
C VAL A 422 0.42 -12.15 -15.94
N LYS A 423 0.81 -12.22 -17.22
CA LYS A 423 1.36 -13.44 -17.81
C LYS A 423 2.76 -13.75 -17.29
N ILE A 424 3.61 -12.74 -17.10
CA ILE A 424 4.92 -12.90 -16.45
C ILE A 424 4.75 -13.47 -15.04
N ILE A 425 3.84 -12.91 -14.24
CA ILE A 425 3.57 -13.40 -12.88
C ILE A 425 3.07 -14.86 -12.90
N GLU A 426 2.22 -15.22 -13.86
CA GLU A 426 1.81 -16.62 -14.07
C GLU A 426 3.01 -17.53 -14.38
N MET A 427 3.91 -17.10 -15.27
CA MET A 427 5.09 -17.87 -15.67
C MET A 427 6.14 -17.98 -14.56
N ILE A 428 6.21 -17.00 -13.65
CA ILE A 428 6.99 -17.11 -12.40
C ILE A 428 6.42 -18.24 -11.54
N ALA A 429 5.11 -18.25 -11.27
CA ALA A 429 4.48 -19.29 -10.46
C ALA A 429 4.64 -20.69 -11.06
N LYS A 430 4.53 -20.80 -12.39
CA LYS A 430 4.68 -22.06 -13.14
C LYS A 430 6.12 -22.48 -13.37
N ASP A 431 7.09 -21.61 -13.08
CA ASP A 431 8.53 -21.80 -13.35
C ASP A 431 8.82 -22.16 -14.81
N ARG A 432 8.32 -21.31 -15.71
CA ARG A 432 8.40 -21.51 -17.17
C ARG A 432 9.20 -20.42 -17.89
N ILE A 433 9.81 -19.50 -17.14
CA ILE A 433 10.69 -18.48 -17.71
C ILE A 433 12.07 -19.09 -17.92
N THR A 434 12.60 -18.96 -19.14
CA THR A 434 14.01 -19.27 -19.40
C THR A 434 14.84 -18.03 -19.14
N TRP A 435 15.91 -18.17 -18.37
CA TRP A 435 16.74 -17.07 -17.90
C TRP A 435 18.13 -17.11 -18.55
N ARG A 436 18.73 -15.94 -18.71
CA ARG A 436 20.17 -15.78 -18.96
C ARG A 436 20.75 -14.79 -17.95
N ARG A 437 22.05 -14.91 -17.67
CA ARG A 437 22.76 -13.92 -16.87
C ARG A 437 22.99 -12.66 -17.71
N ASP A 438 22.74 -11.49 -17.13
CA ASP A 438 23.12 -10.21 -17.72
C ASP A 438 24.59 -9.91 -17.39
N ASP A 439 25.39 -9.58 -18.41
CA ASP A 439 26.83 -9.39 -18.26
C ASP A 439 27.20 -8.10 -17.52
N PHE A 440 26.38 -7.05 -17.62
CA PHE A 440 26.64 -5.75 -16.98
C PHE A 440 26.10 -5.68 -15.55
N TRP A 441 24.89 -6.18 -15.35
CA TRP A 441 24.17 -6.09 -14.10
C TRP A 441 24.39 -7.29 -13.19
N GLY A 442 24.78 -8.44 -13.75
CA GLY A 442 24.95 -9.66 -12.97
C GLY A 442 23.66 -10.08 -12.25
N TYR A 443 22.48 -9.80 -12.78
CA TYR A 443 21.24 -10.49 -12.39
C TYR A 443 20.70 -11.25 -13.59
N ASP A 444 19.62 -12.00 -13.40
CA ASP A 444 19.08 -12.81 -14.48
C ASP A 444 17.99 -12.05 -15.23
N VAL A 445 18.11 -12.00 -16.55
CA VAL A 445 17.13 -11.42 -17.48
C VAL A 445 16.43 -12.53 -18.26
N PRO A 446 15.16 -12.34 -18.68
CA PRO A 446 14.44 -13.36 -19.43
C PRO A 446 15.08 -13.54 -20.81
N LEU A 447 15.25 -14.79 -21.23
CA LEU A 447 15.57 -15.18 -22.59
C LEU A 447 14.28 -15.56 -23.36
N ALA A 448 13.34 -16.20 -22.68
CA ALA A 448 12.04 -16.56 -23.24
C ALA A 448 10.98 -16.65 -22.14
N ILE A 449 9.77 -16.15 -22.44
CA ILE A 449 8.60 -16.22 -21.57
C ILE A 449 7.43 -16.74 -22.44
N PRO A 450 6.84 -17.91 -22.13
CA PRO A 450 5.73 -18.43 -22.93
C PRO A 450 4.57 -17.44 -23.04
N ASP A 451 4.06 -17.30 -24.27
CA ASP A 451 3.00 -16.37 -24.69
C ASP A 451 3.28 -14.87 -24.44
N VAL A 452 4.56 -14.48 -24.28
CA VAL A 452 4.98 -13.08 -24.28
C VAL A 452 6.02 -12.89 -25.39
N GLU A 453 5.74 -11.98 -26.32
CA GLU A 453 6.63 -11.65 -27.44
C GLU A 453 7.82 -10.81 -26.96
N LEU A 454 8.79 -11.45 -26.33
CA LEU A 454 9.87 -10.77 -25.61
C LEU A 454 10.75 -9.88 -26.50
N ASP A 455 10.91 -10.23 -27.78
CA ASP A 455 11.73 -9.49 -28.75
C ASP A 455 11.36 -8.00 -28.86
N ARG A 456 10.10 -7.63 -28.60
CA ARG A 456 9.67 -6.22 -28.63
C ARG A 456 10.26 -5.39 -27.49
N PHE A 457 10.77 -6.05 -26.44
CA PHE A 457 11.36 -5.40 -25.26
C PHE A 457 12.89 -5.49 -25.26
N GLU A 458 13.51 -5.84 -26.38
CA GLU A 458 14.98 -5.84 -26.53
C GLU A 458 15.50 -4.40 -26.73
N PRO A 459 16.35 -3.86 -25.83
CA PRO A 459 16.82 -2.47 -25.91
C PRO A 459 17.52 -2.11 -27.23
N LYS A 460 18.22 -3.08 -27.84
CA LYS A 460 18.91 -2.93 -29.14
C LYS A 460 17.98 -2.57 -30.31
N ASN A 461 16.67 -2.75 -30.15
CA ASN A 461 15.70 -2.32 -31.17
C ASN A 461 15.50 -0.78 -31.14
N TYR A 462 15.91 -0.11 -30.07
CA TYR A 462 15.62 1.31 -29.82
C TYR A 462 16.87 2.17 -29.65
N TYR A 463 17.97 1.55 -29.21
CA TYR A 463 19.22 2.21 -28.84
C TYR A 463 20.41 1.49 -29.49
N SER A 464 21.48 2.24 -29.81
CA SER A 464 22.77 1.63 -30.16
C SER A 464 23.43 0.99 -28.94
N ASP A 465 24.42 0.11 -29.15
CA ASP A 465 25.15 -0.54 -28.06
C ASP A 465 25.80 0.51 -27.12
N GLU A 466 26.39 1.58 -27.68
CA GLU A 466 26.96 2.70 -26.91
C GLU A 466 25.89 3.41 -26.04
N GLN A 467 24.68 3.61 -26.57
CA GLN A 467 23.59 4.21 -25.80
C GLN A 467 23.11 3.28 -24.68
N ILE A 468 23.04 1.97 -24.92
CA ILE A 468 22.67 0.98 -23.90
C ILE A 468 23.70 0.97 -22.78
N GLU A 469 24.99 0.98 -23.11
CA GLU A 469 26.08 1.02 -22.14
C GLU A 469 26.01 2.30 -21.29
N GLN A 470 25.86 3.46 -21.92
CA GLN A 470 25.75 4.74 -21.23
C GLN A 470 24.53 4.78 -20.29
N LEU A 471 23.34 4.40 -20.79
CA LEU A 471 22.11 4.35 -19.96
C LEU A 471 22.25 3.37 -18.79
N SER A 472 22.95 2.25 -18.99
CA SER A 472 23.20 1.26 -17.94
C SER A 472 24.14 1.80 -16.87
N TYR A 473 25.20 2.49 -17.28
CA TYR A 473 26.15 3.14 -16.37
C TYR A 473 25.49 4.25 -15.57
N ASP A 474 24.72 5.13 -16.22
CA ASP A 474 24.00 6.22 -15.56
C ASP A 474 23.03 5.67 -14.52
N LEU A 475 22.25 4.64 -14.87
CA LEU A 475 21.35 3.98 -13.92
C LEU A 475 22.10 3.32 -12.75
N LYS A 476 23.26 2.69 -13.00
CA LYS A 476 24.10 2.10 -11.94
C LYS A 476 24.58 3.19 -10.98
N MET A 477 25.04 4.33 -11.51
CA MET A 477 25.50 5.46 -10.70
C MET A 477 24.38 6.13 -9.92
N GLU A 478 23.20 6.32 -10.50
CA GLU A 478 22.03 6.83 -9.78
C GLU A 478 21.66 5.94 -8.58
N ARG A 479 21.69 4.62 -8.77
CA ARG A 479 21.39 3.64 -7.72
C ARG A 479 22.43 3.69 -6.61
N LEU A 480 23.72 3.72 -6.96
CA LEU A 480 24.81 3.84 -5.99
C LEU A 480 24.71 5.15 -5.18
N ASN A 481 24.43 6.28 -5.84
CA ASN A 481 24.28 7.58 -5.19
C ASN A 481 23.10 7.61 -4.23
N TRP A 482 21.98 6.96 -4.57
CA TRP A 482 20.85 6.82 -3.66
C TRP A 482 21.24 6.00 -2.43
N LEU A 483 21.85 4.82 -2.62
CA LEU A 483 22.17 3.93 -1.52
C LEU A 483 23.27 4.47 -0.59
N ALA A 484 24.16 5.32 -1.11
CA ALA A 484 25.21 5.98 -0.32
C ALA A 484 24.66 6.88 0.81
N GLN A 485 23.39 7.27 0.76
CA GLN A 485 22.73 8.05 1.81
C GLN A 485 22.45 7.23 3.10
N PHE A 486 22.63 5.91 3.07
CA PHE A 486 22.32 5.00 4.18
C PHE A 486 23.61 4.38 4.76
N PRO A 487 24.34 5.08 5.65
CA PRO A 487 25.67 4.66 6.10
C PRO A 487 25.70 3.33 6.87
N SER A 488 24.58 2.95 7.51
CA SER A 488 24.45 1.69 8.26
C SER A 488 23.95 0.52 7.40
N LEU A 489 23.84 0.68 6.08
CA LEU A 489 23.41 -0.39 5.19
C LEU A 489 24.51 -1.45 5.07
N LYS A 490 24.14 -2.74 5.13
CA LYS A 490 25.10 -3.85 5.01
C LYS A 490 25.91 -3.73 3.71
N PRO A 491 27.26 -3.87 3.75
CA PRO A 491 28.10 -3.73 2.56
C PRO A 491 27.73 -4.69 1.41
N GLU A 492 27.24 -5.87 1.73
CA GLU A 492 26.77 -6.87 0.75
C GLU A 492 25.70 -6.31 -0.20
N ILE A 493 24.82 -5.44 0.30
CA ILE A 493 23.78 -4.76 -0.50
C ILE A 493 24.42 -3.79 -1.50
N LEU A 494 25.51 -3.12 -1.11
CA LEU A 494 26.22 -2.18 -1.99
C LEU A 494 27.15 -2.88 -2.98
N ASN A 495 27.73 -4.01 -2.57
CA ASN A 495 28.78 -4.69 -3.33
C ASN A 495 28.26 -5.29 -4.64
N VAL A 496 26.99 -5.73 -4.69
CA VAL A 496 26.41 -6.27 -5.93
C VAL A 496 26.24 -5.25 -7.06
N LEU A 497 26.25 -3.95 -6.74
CA LEU A 497 26.24 -2.87 -7.74
C LEU A 497 27.66 -2.45 -8.18
N LYS A 498 28.69 -2.78 -7.39
CA LYS A 498 30.09 -2.41 -7.63
C LYS A 498 30.87 -3.46 -8.41
N GLN A 499 30.35 -4.69 -8.43
CA GLN A 499 30.77 -5.74 -9.36
C GLN A 499 30.32 -5.37 -10.78
#